data_AF-A0ABD6EHS4-F1
#
_entry.id   AF-A0ABD6EHS4-F1
#
_cell.length_a   1.000
_cell.length_b   1.000
_cell.length_c   1.000
_cell.angle_alpha   90.00
_cell.angle_beta   90.00
_cell.angle_gamma   90.00
#
_symmetry.space_group_name_H-M   'P 1'
#
loop_
_entity.id
_entity.type
_entity.pdbx_description
1 polymer ?
#
loop_
_entity_poly.entity_id
_entity_poly.type
_entity_poly.pdbx_seq_one_letter_code
_entity_poly.pdbx_strand_id
1 'polypeptide(L)'
;MVLPISMEDDELFPHTKRIEIPEKSTRLPVDELRQMIDQLSRVWWSRLVISVRGYVANYIQHNDQALFLSDDAFIIIHQHLVESDAKTAERFLTDVDLIITTEDIPNILAQLDRGESIKNDPFTNDAFLVAFQRIFGEANSATFRVANYQKLAYLKFMNVLGILERRWISERKKRKSIRFKEDPEWQPDERVVLFQHFFEGNRTWVLTDFDRHILNVWRPNGSSVIFGDRFIKEKKQRGYNLCATCGMLEQCLHQFLTDKSDAFCSEKCHFEFEQRKTITQ
;
A
#
# COMPACT_ATOMS: atom_id res chain seq x y z
N MET A 1 -20.31 6.40 4.77
CA MET A 1 -19.48 6.46 5.99
C MET A 1 -18.11 6.91 5.53
N VAL A 2 -17.47 7.83 6.25
CA VAL A 2 -16.09 8.20 5.93
C VAL A 2 -15.26 7.58 7.03
N LEU A 3 -14.38 6.66 6.66
CA LEU A 3 -13.46 5.99 7.57
C LEU A 3 -12.08 6.60 7.29
N PRO A 4 -11.70 7.70 7.96
CA PRO A 4 -10.48 8.44 7.64
C PRO A 4 -9.23 7.56 7.74
N ILE A 5 -8.29 7.78 6.83
CA ILE A 5 -6.93 7.24 6.92
C ILE A 5 -6.01 8.45 7.02
N SER A 6 -5.52 8.72 8.22
CA SER A 6 -4.57 9.78 8.50
C SER A 6 -3.30 9.20 9.09
N MET A 7 -2.14 9.63 8.59
CA MET A 7 -0.85 9.27 9.17
C MET A 7 -0.58 9.94 10.52
N GLU A 8 -1.37 10.94 10.89
CA GLU A 8 -1.36 11.57 12.22
C GLU A 8 -2.16 10.77 13.26
N ASP A 9 -2.85 9.72 12.85
CA ASP A 9 -3.59 8.85 13.75
C ASP A 9 -2.63 7.90 14.50
N ASP A 10 -2.30 8.26 15.73
CA ASP A 10 -1.41 7.50 16.61
C ASP A 10 -1.89 6.07 16.89
N GLU A 11 -3.19 5.78 16.78
CA GLU A 11 -3.69 4.42 16.96
C GLU A 11 -3.30 3.55 15.75
N LEU A 12 -3.37 4.11 14.53
CA LEU A 12 -3.01 3.41 13.30
C LEU A 12 -1.48 3.38 13.09
N PHE A 13 -0.83 4.53 13.33
CA PHE A 13 0.56 4.81 12.95
C PHE A 13 1.36 5.44 14.11
N PRO A 14 1.58 4.69 15.21
CA PRO A 14 2.21 5.24 16.41
C PRO A 14 3.65 5.72 16.16
N HIS A 15 4.00 6.87 16.72
CA HIS A 15 5.35 7.43 16.67
C HIS A 15 6.31 6.72 17.63
N THR A 16 6.82 5.57 17.23
CA THR A 16 7.69 4.71 18.04
C THR A 16 9.09 4.58 17.43
N LYS A 17 10.09 4.19 18.23
CA LYS A 17 11.48 4.01 17.73
C LYS A 17 11.66 2.73 16.91
N ARG A 18 10.75 1.78 17.05
CA ARG A 18 10.77 0.48 16.38
C ARG A 18 9.35 0.13 16.01
N ILE A 19 9.18 -0.57 14.90
CA ILE A 19 7.87 -1.04 14.50
C ILE A 19 7.31 -2.01 15.55
N GLU A 20 6.18 -1.65 16.14
CA GLU A 20 5.46 -2.51 17.06
C GLU A 20 4.66 -3.54 16.26
N ILE A 21 4.93 -4.81 16.55
CA ILE A 21 4.16 -5.95 16.06
C ILE A 21 3.27 -6.38 17.22
N PRO A 22 1.94 -6.49 17.03
CA PRO A 22 1.06 -6.97 18.09
C PRO A 22 1.47 -8.38 18.52
N GLU A 23 1.55 -8.62 19.84
CA GLU A 23 1.90 -9.94 20.39
C GLU A 23 0.89 -11.02 20.00
N LYS A 24 -0.37 -10.63 19.78
CA LYS A 24 -1.44 -11.50 19.28
C LYS A 24 -2.27 -10.78 18.24
N SER A 25 -2.41 -11.42 17.09
CA SER A 25 -3.37 -11.03 16.06
C SER A 25 -4.73 -11.65 16.38
N THR A 26 -5.77 -10.83 16.39
CA THR A 26 -7.16 -11.30 16.48
C THR A 26 -7.70 -11.53 15.08
N ARG A 27 -8.37 -12.66 14.86
CA ARG A 27 -9.02 -12.93 13.56
C ARG A 27 -10.05 -11.87 13.21
N LEU A 28 -10.03 -11.46 11.95
CA LEU A 28 -10.99 -10.52 11.41
C LEU A 28 -12.29 -11.23 11.00
N PRO A 29 -13.48 -10.73 11.39
CA PRO A 29 -14.75 -11.30 10.96
C PRO A 29 -14.94 -11.21 9.44
N VAL A 30 -15.02 -12.36 8.76
CA VAL A 30 -15.11 -12.44 7.28
C VAL A 30 -16.30 -11.65 6.72
N ASP A 31 -17.46 -11.69 7.39
CA ASP A 31 -18.66 -10.98 6.92
C ASP A 31 -18.51 -9.45 7.00
N GLU A 32 -17.68 -8.94 7.91
CA GLU A 32 -17.42 -7.51 8.05
C GLU A 32 -16.37 -7.06 7.02
N LEU A 33 -15.35 -7.89 6.76
CA LEU A 33 -14.41 -7.68 5.65
C LEU A 33 -15.12 -7.62 4.30
N ARG A 34 -16.03 -8.56 4.02
CA ARG A 34 -16.83 -8.57 2.78
C ARG A 34 -17.62 -7.27 2.63
N GLN A 35 -18.29 -6.83 3.70
CA GLN A 35 -19.04 -5.57 3.68
C GLN A 35 -18.16 -4.34 3.48
N MET A 36 -16.95 -4.31 4.06
CA MET A 36 -15.99 -3.24 3.82
C MET A 36 -15.52 -3.22 2.36
N ILE A 37 -15.20 -4.39 1.78
CA ILE A 37 -14.81 -4.51 0.37
C ILE A 37 -15.91 -3.97 -0.54
N ASP A 38 -17.16 -4.30 -0.27
CA ASP A 38 -18.31 -3.88 -1.09
C ASP A 38 -18.66 -2.38 -0.93
N GLN A 39 -18.40 -1.78 0.23
CA GLN A 39 -18.86 -0.42 0.55
C GLN A 39 -17.77 0.65 0.44
N LEU A 40 -16.50 0.29 0.60
CA LEU A 40 -15.38 1.22 0.50
C LEU A 40 -14.88 1.32 -0.95
N SER A 41 -14.45 2.52 -1.35
CA SER A 41 -13.99 2.73 -2.72
C SER A 41 -12.61 2.12 -2.95
N ARG A 42 -12.30 1.79 -4.20
CA ARG A 42 -10.95 1.37 -4.61
C ARG A 42 -9.87 2.38 -4.23
N VAL A 43 -10.18 3.68 -4.31
CA VAL A 43 -9.26 4.76 -3.90
C VAL A 43 -8.98 4.69 -2.40
N TRP A 44 -10.00 4.41 -1.59
CA TRP A 44 -9.84 4.23 -0.14
C TRP A 44 -8.89 3.08 0.19
N TRP A 45 -9.09 1.92 -0.46
CA TRP A 45 -8.20 0.76 -0.30
C TRP A 45 -6.77 1.07 -0.74
N SER A 46 -6.59 1.72 -1.88
CA SER A 46 -5.27 2.15 -2.35
C SER A 46 -4.56 3.04 -1.33
N ARG A 47 -5.29 4.03 -0.78
CA ARG A 47 -4.78 4.94 0.25
C ARG A 47 -4.42 4.24 1.56
N LEU A 48 -5.17 3.21 1.95
CA LEU A 48 -4.81 2.38 3.11
C LEU A 48 -3.47 1.68 2.87
N VAL A 49 -3.33 1.00 1.72
CA VAL A 49 -2.10 0.27 1.36
C VAL A 49 -0.92 1.23 1.33
N ILE A 50 -1.07 2.38 0.66
CA ILE A 50 -0.05 3.44 0.57
C ILE A 50 0.38 3.93 1.97
N SER A 51 -0.56 4.17 2.88
CA SER A 51 -0.27 4.66 4.23
C SER A 51 0.50 3.63 5.06
N VAL A 52 0.02 2.38 5.08
CA VAL A 52 0.68 1.30 5.81
C VAL A 52 2.07 1.05 5.24
N ARG A 53 2.21 1.04 3.91
CA ARG A 53 3.49 0.91 3.23
C ARG A 53 4.46 1.99 3.68
N GLY A 54 4.04 3.26 3.62
CA GLY A 54 4.86 4.39 4.05
C GLY A 54 5.32 4.23 5.50
N TYR A 55 4.39 3.89 6.40
CA TYR A 55 4.72 3.61 7.79
C TYR A 55 5.80 2.53 7.93
N VAL A 56 5.60 1.35 7.32
CA VAL A 56 6.55 0.22 7.41
C VAL A 56 7.91 0.60 6.82
N ALA A 57 7.94 1.24 5.66
CA ALA A 57 9.15 1.59 4.95
C ALA A 57 10.10 2.46 5.79
N ASN A 58 9.57 3.40 6.60
CA ASN A 58 10.40 4.24 7.47
C ASN A 58 11.20 3.46 8.51
N TYR A 59 10.75 2.26 8.92
CA TYR A 59 11.47 1.43 9.88
C TYR A 59 12.50 0.51 9.23
N ILE A 60 12.37 0.24 7.93
CA ILE A 60 13.23 -0.71 7.21
C ILE A 60 14.07 -0.06 6.11
N GLN A 61 13.98 1.27 5.95
CA GLN A 61 14.63 2.04 4.88
C GLN A 61 16.15 1.87 4.77
N HIS A 62 16.84 1.42 5.83
CA HIS A 62 18.28 1.18 5.83
C HIS A 62 18.66 -0.24 5.37
N ASN A 63 17.69 -1.09 5.05
CA ASN A 63 17.89 -2.43 4.54
C ASN A 63 17.21 -2.55 3.17
N ASP A 64 17.98 -2.37 2.10
CA ASP A 64 17.50 -2.38 0.71
C ASP A 64 16.72 -3.64 0.37
N GLN A 65 17.20 -4.81 0.84
CA GLN A 65 16.50 -6.07 0.59
C GLN A 65 15.14 -6.12 1.30
N ALA A 66 15.10 -5.69 2.57
CA ALA A 66 13.84 -5.66 3.31
C ALA A 66 12.85 -4.67 2.68
N LEU A 67 13.33 -3.50 2.25
CA LEU A 67 12.52 -2.52 1.56
C LEU A 67 11.97 -3.07 0.24
N PHE A 68 12.82 -3.66 -0.60
CA PHE A 68 12.42 -4.24 -1.88
C PHE A 68 11.34 -5.32 -1.73
N LEU A 69 11.58 -6.32 -0.87
CA LEU A 69 10.62 -7.41 -0.66
C LEU A 69 9.35 -6.93 0.06
N SER A 70 9.45 -5.93 0.94
CA SER A 70 8.27 -5.32 1.55
C SER A 70 7.43 -4.56 0.51
N ASP A 71 8.05 -3.86 -0.44
CA ASP A 71 7.34 -3.21 -1.55
C ASP A 71 6.61 -4.24 -2.41
N ASP A 72 7.24 -5.39 -2.72
CA ASP A 72 6.57 -6.50 -3.42
C ASP A 72 5.31 -6.97 -2.68
N ALA A 73 5.37 -7.12 -1.35
CA ALA A 73 4.19 -7.47 -0.56
C ALA A 73 3.08 -6.42 -0.67
N PHE A 74 3.42 -5.13 -0.62
CA PHE A 74 2.42 -4.06 -0.76
C PHE A 74 1.85 -3.95 -2.18
N ILE A 75 2.64 -4.28 -3.21
CA ILE A 75 2.13 -4.42 -4.59
C ILE A 75 1.10 -5.57 -4.64
N ILE A 76 1.41 -6.73 -4.06
CA ILE A 76 0.49 -7.88 -4.00
C ILE A 76 -0.81 -7.51 -3.25
N ILE A 77 -0.69 -6.85 -2.09
CA ILE A 77 -1.85 -6.36 -1.32
C ILE A 77 -2.68 -5.41 -2.20
N HIS A 78 -2.05 -4.45 -2.89
CA HIS A 78 -2.76 -3.52 -3.76
C HIS A 78 -3.48 -4.23 -4.92
N GLN A 79 -2.80 -5.15 -5.60
CA GLN A 79 -3.37 -5.91 -6.71
C GLN A 79 -4.64 -6.67 -6.29
N HIS A 80 -4.62 -7.31 -5.13
CA HIS A 80 -5.79 -8.03 -4.64
C HIS A 80 -6.91 -7.09 -4.16
N LEU A 81 -6.62 -6.01 -3.45
CA LEU A 81 -7.66 -5.17 -2.86
C LEU A 81 -8.23 -4.10 -3.79
N VAL A 82 -7.44 -3.65 -4.76
CA VAL A 82 -7.79 -2.49 -5.60
C VAL A 82 -8.09 -2.90 -7.04
N GLU A 83 -7.33 -3.84 -7.57
CA GLU A 83 -7.36 -4.18 -9.01
C GLU A 83 -8.25 -5.40 -9.30
N SER A 84 -8.40 -6.29 -8.33
CA SER A 84 -9.19 -7.53 -8.48
C SER A 84 -10.69 -7.37 -8.16
N ASP A 85 -11.44 -8.47 -8.31
CA ASP A 85 -12.84 -8.56 -7.89
C ASP A 85 -12.98 -8.81 -6.38
N ALA A 86 -14.17 -8.55 -5.84
CA ALA A 86 -14.44 -8.64 -4.40
C ALA A 86 -14.18 -10.04 -3.81
N LYS A 87 -14.44 -11.12 -4.57
CA LYS A 87 -14.22 -12.50 -4.10
C LYS A 87 -12.73 -12.81 -4.01
N THR A 88 -11.95 -12.32 -4.96
CA THR A 88 -10.49 -12.45 -4.94
C THR A 88 -9.89 -11.66 -3.77
N ALA A 89 -10.36 -10.44 -3.53
CA ALA A 89 -9.96 -9.62 -2.39
C ALA A 89 -10.29 -10.28 -1.03
N GLU A 90 -11.52 -10.78 -0.86
CA GLU A 90 -11.96 -11.46 0.37
C GLU A 90 -11.11 -12.70 0.68
N ARG A 91 -10.86 -13.53 -0.35
CA ARG A 91 -10.03 -14.73 -0.20
C ARG A 91 -8.61 -14.35 0.21
N PHE A 92 -8.04 -13.33 -0.42
CA PHE A 92 -6.71 -12.83 -0.06
C PHE A 92 -6.65 -12.39 1.40
N LEU A 93 -7.59 -11.57 1.87
CA LEU A 93 -7.61 -11.13 3.28
C LEU A 93 -7.81 -12.30 4.25
N THR A 94 -8.61 -13.30 3.87
CA THR A 94 -8.82 -14.50 4.69
C THR A 94 -7.54 -15.35 4.78
N ASP A 95 -6.85 -15.54 3.65
CA ASP A 95 -5.59 -16.28 3.60
C ASP A 95 -4.51 -15.55 4.43
N VAL A 96 -4.41 -14.21 4.32
CA VAL A 96 -3.47 -13.41 5.13
C VAL A 96 -3.85 -13.42 6.62
N ASP A 97 -5.13 -13.29 6.98
CA ASP A 97 -5.61 -13.40 8.38
C ASP A 97 -5.24 -14.74 9.01
N LEU A 98 -5.37 -15.82 8.25
CA LEU A 98 -4.96 -17.15 8.69
C LEU A 98 -3.45 -17.23 8.96
N ILE A 99 -2.63 -16.64 8.09
CA ILE A 99 -1.16 -16.60 8.22
C ILE A 99 -0.73 -15.78 9.45
N ILE A 100 -1.26 -14.56 9.59
CA ILE A 100 -0.83 -13.64 10.65
C ILE A 100 -1.37 -14.01 12.04
N THR A 101 -2.36 -14.91 12.10
CA THR A 101 -2.89 -15.48 13.35
C THR A 101 -2.27 -16.84 13.70
N THR A 102 -1.40 -17.38 12.85
CA THR A 102 -0.55 -18.54 13.22
C THR A 102 0.35 -18.15 14.40
N GLU A 103 0.34 -18.99 15.43
CA GLU A 103 1.13 -18.76 16.64
C GLU A 103 2.62 -18.68 16.30
N ASP A 104 3.27 -17.63 16.82
CA ASP A 104 4.70 -17.36 16.64
C ASP A 104 5.20 -17.32 15.18
N ILE A 105 4.32 -16.90 14.24
CA ILE A 105 4.68 -16.82 12.82
C ILE A 105 5.96 -16.02 12.53
N PRO A 106 6.30 -14.92 13.26
CA PRO A 106 7.54 -14.20 12.99
C PRO A 106 8.79 -15.03 13.23
N ASN A 107 8.81 -15.85 14.29
CA ASN A 107 9.94 -16.72 14.60
C ASN A 107 9.97 -17.93 13.66
N ILE A 108 8.80 -18.54 13.38
CA ILE A 108 8.70 -19.67 12.44
C ILE A 108 9.31 -19.29 11.09
N LEU A 109 8.91 -18.16 10.49
CA LEU A 109 9.44 -17.74 9.19
C LEU A 109 10.95 -17.44 9.25
N ALA A 110 11.44 -16.89 10.36
CA ALA A 110 12.87 -16.62 10.54
C ALA A 110 13.69 -17.92 10.69
N GLN A 111 13.13 -18.95 11.32
CA GLN A 111 13.75 -20.28 11.44
C GLN A 111 13.77 -21.01 10.10
N LEU A 112 12.67 -20.98 9.32
CA LEU A 112 12.61 -21.57 7.99
C LEU A 112 13.61 -20.93 7.02
N ASP A 113 13.77 -19.60 7.05
CA ASP A 113 14.77 -18.87 6.26
C ASP A 113 16.21 -19.32 6.59
N ARG A 114 16.47 -19.69 7.86
CA ARG A 114 17.76 -20.27 8.29
C ARG A 114 17.92 -21.75 7.93
N GLY A 115 16.91 -22.38 7.33
CA GLY A 115 16.92 -23.81 6.99
C GLY A 115 16.68 -24.74 8.19
N GLU A 116 16.10 -24.23 9.28
CA GLU A 116 15.75 -25.05 10.43
C GLU A 116 14.50 -25.90 10.14
N SER A 117 14.47 -27.14 10.64
CA SER A 117 13.28 -27.99 10.59
C SER A 117 12.37 -27.68 11.78
N ILE A 118 11.10 -27.37 11.51
CA ILE A 118 10.13 -26.94 12.51
C ILE A 118 8.96 -27.93 12.53
N LYS A 119 8.56 -28.37 13.72
CA LYS A 119 7.47 -29.35 13.90
C LYS A 119 6.11 -28.84 13.40
N ASN A 120 5.89 -27.53 13.46
CA ASN A 120 4.65 -26.86 13.05
C ASN A 120 4.88 -25.99 11.80
N ASP A 121 5.61 -26.51 10.82
CA ASP A 121 5.85 -25.80 9.56
C ASP A 121 4.52 -25.54 8.81
N PRO A 122 4.10 -24.26 8.66
CA PRO A 122 2.84 -23.93 8.00
C PRO A 122 2.82 -24.26 6.50
N PHE A 123 4.00 -24.47 5.88
CA PHE A 123 4.12 -24.91 4.49
C PHE A 123 3.95 -26.43 4.31
N THR A 124 3.76 -27.19 5.39
CA THR A 124 3.48 -28.64 5.34
C THR A 124 2.21 -29.03 6.08
N ASN A 125 1.69 -28.15 6.94
CA ASN A 125 0.47 -28.39 7.68
C ASN A 125 -0.78 -28.14 6.81
N ASP A 126 -1.62 -29.16 6.61
CA ASP A 126 -2.85 -29.10 5.80
C ASP A 126 -3.78 -27.93 6.16
N ALA A 127 -3.81 -27.52 7.44
CA ALA A 127 -4.66 -26.42 7.88
C ALA A 127 -4.23 -25.04 7.34
N PHE A 128 -2.95 -24.88 7.00
CA PHE A 128 -2.35 -23.61 6.58
C PHE A 128 -1.79 -23.64 5.15
N LEU A 129 -1.45 -24.83 4.66
CA LEU A 129 -0.76 -25.08 3.40
C LEU A 129 -1.32 -24.26 2.23
N VAL A 130 -2.63 -24.33 2.01
CA VAL A 130 -3.29 -23.69 0.87
C VAL A 130 -3.17 -22.16 0.93
N ALA A 131 -3.31 -21.56 2.12
CA ALA A 131 -3.17 -20.13 2.28
C ALA A 131 -1.72 -19.69 2.08
N PHE A 132 -0.76 -20.40 2.68
CA PHE A 132 0.66 -20.10 2.52
C PHE A 132 1.12 -20.23 1.06
N GLN A 133 0.69 -21.27 0.36
CA GLN A 133 1.02 -21.46 -1.06
C GLN A 133 0.43 -20.37 -1.97
N ARG A 134 -0.77 -19.87 -1.66
CA ARG A 134 -1.37 -18.78 -2.44
C ARG A 134 -0.68 -17.44 -2.22
N ILE A 135 -0.22 -17.17 -1.01
CA ILE A 135 0.41 -15.90 -0.67
C ILE A 135 1.90 -15.89 -1.03
N PHE A 136 2.64 -16.95 -0.71
CA PHE A 136 4.09 -16.99 -0.87
C PHE A 136 4.59 -17.93 -1.98
N GLY A 137 3.76 -18.88 -2.42
CA GLY A 137 4.16 -19.93 -3.37
C GLY A 137 4.59 -21.23 -2.70
N GLU A 138 5.09 -22.17 -3.51
CA GLU A 138 5.51 -23.50 -3.03
C GLU A 138 6.69 -23.42 -2.07
N ALA A 139 6.76 -24.38 -1.14
CA ALA A 139 7.79 -24.44 -0.11
C ALA A 139 9.19 -24.66 -0.71
N ASN A 140 10.06 -23.68 -0.57
CA ASN A 140 11.48 -23.77 -0.90
C ASN A 140 12.26 -22.66 -0.18
N SER A 141 13.59 -22.70 -0.25
CA SER A 141 14.45 -21.73 0.44
C SER A 141 14.22 -20.28 0.00
N ALA A 142 13.91 -20.03 -1.27
CA ALA A 142 13.59 -18.69 -1.75
C ALA A 142 12.25 -18.20 -1.19
N THR A 143 11.23 -19.05 -1.18
CA THR A 143 9.92 -18.75 -0.60
C THR A 143 10.02 -18.42 0.89
N PHE A 144 10.80 -19.17 1.66
CA PHE A 144 10.99 -18.90 3.09
C PHE A 144 11.65 -17.55 3.34
N ARG A 145 12.68 -17.23 2.55
CA ARG A 145 13.33 -15.92 2.58
C ARG A 145 12.34 -14.80 2.27
N VAL A 146 11.60 -14.91 1.16
CA VAL A 146 10.60 -13.92 0.76
C VAL A 146 9.55 -13.73 1.86
N ALA A 147 8.96 -14.81 2.36
CA ALA A 147 7.97 -14.76 3.44
C ALA A 147 8.54 -14.09 4.70
N ASN A 148 9.79 -14.41 5.07
CA ASN A 148 10.45 -13.82 6.23
C ASN A 148 10.65 -12.30 6.11
N TYR A 149 10.94 -11.78 4.92
CA TYR A 149 11.04 -10.33 4.69
C TYR A 149 9.67 -9.66 4.54
N GLN A 150 8.69 -10.32 3.92
CA GLN A 150 7.36 -9.78 3.68
C GLN A 150 6.46 -9.79 4.91
N LYS A 151 6.74 -10.62 5.92
CA LYS A 151 5.88 -10.80 7.11
C LYS A 151 5.47 -9.49 7.77
N LEU A 152 6.37 -8.52 7.82
CA LEU A 152 6.14 -7.24 8.48
C LEU A 152 5.07 -6.41 7.77
N ALA A 153 5.05 -6.45 6.44
CA ALA A 153 4.03 -5.78 5.63
C ALA A 153 2.65 -6.35 5.94
N TYR A 154 2.50 -7.68 5.90
CA TYR A 154 1.23 -8.36 6.17
C TYR A 154 0.76 -8.14 7.62
N LEU A 155 1.66 -8.33 8.61
CA LEU A 155 1.33 -8.11 10.02
C LEU A 155 0.85 -6.70 10.29
N LYS A 156 1.57 -5.69 9.79
CA LYS A 156 1.21 -4.29 10.05
C LYS A 156 -0.04 -3.89 9.27
N PHE A 157 -0.19 -4.34 8.03
CA PHE A 157 -1.40 -4.09 7.23
C PHE A 157 -2.64 -4.64 7.91
N MET A 158 -2.62 -5.90 8.32
CA MET A 158 -3.76 -6.54 8.98
C MET A 158 -4.05 -5.96 10.36
N ASN A 159 -3.03 -5.56 11.12
CA ASN A 159 -3.24 -4.87 12.39
C ASN A 159 -4.00 -3.54 12.20
N VAL A 160 -3.54 -2.70 11.26
CA VAL A 160 -4.19 -1.42 10.93
C VAL A 160 -5.60 -1.66 10.41
N LEU A 161 -5.78 -2.64 9.51
CA LEU A 161 -7.10 -3.02 9.00
C LEU A 161 -8.04 -3.47 10.14
N GLY A 162 -7.55 -4.22 11.12
CA GLY A 162 -8.35 -4.65 12.27
C GLY A 162 -8.79 -3.50 13.17
N ILE A 163 -7.97 -2.46 13.34
CA ILE A 163 -8.38 -1.24 14.06
C ILE A 163 -9.51 -0.53 13.27
N LEU A 164 -9.31 -0.37 11.96
CA LEU A 164 -10.27 0.27 11.07
C LEU A 164 -11.59 -0.48 10.96
N GLU A 165 -11.56 -1.81 10.97
CA GLU A 165 -12.74 -2.68 10.99
C GLU A 165 -13.56 -2.49 12.27
N ARG A 166 -12.91 -2.43 13.44
CA ARG A 166 -13.61 -2.15 14.70
C ARG A 166 -14.26 -0.77 14.70
N ARG A 167 -13.55 0.24 14.16
CA ARG A 167 -14.10 1.60 13.99
C ARG A 167 -15.29 1.59 13.03
N TRP A 168 -15.17 0.92 11.89
CA TRP A 168 -16.23 0.75 10.89
C TRP A 168 -17.50 0.16 11.51
N ILE A 169 -17.38 -0.92 12.29
CA ILE A 169 -18.53 -1.53 12.99
C ILE A 169 -19.17 -0.55 13.98
N SER A 170 -18.35 0.18 14.74
CA SER A 170 -18.81 1.14 15.74
C SER A 170 -19.56 2.31 15.10
N GLU A 171 -19.06 2.82 13.98
CA GLU A 171 -19.63 3.95 13.26
C GLU A 171 -20.88 3.57 12.46
N ARG A 172 -20.93 2.37 11.85
CA ARG A 172 -22.12 1.87 11.12
C ARG A 172 -23.36 1.89 12.01
N LYS A 173 -23.18 1.67 13.31
CA LYS A 173 -24.24 1.68 14.33
C LYS A 173 -24.72 3.10 14.70
N LYS A 174 -23.94 4.16 14.43
CA LYS A 174 -24.19 5.53 14.91
C LYS A 174 -24.94 6.47 13.96
N ARG A 175 -25.28 6.05 12.72
CA ARG A 175 -26.10 6.76 11.71
C ARG A 175 -26.17 8.31 11.88
N LYS A 176 -25.11 9.03 11.51
CA LYS A 176 -25.20 10.45 11.09
C LYS A 176 -24.20 10.69 9.97
N SER A 177 -24.69 11.06 8.78
CA SER A 177 -23.82 11.39 7.64
C SER A 177 -23.70 12.90 7.48
N ILE A 178 -22.52 13.43 7.72
CA ILE A 178 -22.08 14.68 7.09
C ILE A 178 -21.23 14.24 5.90
N ARG A 179 -21.59 14.65 4.68
CA ARG A 179 -20.78 14.42 3.47
C ARG A 179 -19.94 15.66 3.23
N PHE A 180 -18.62 15.49 3.25
CA PHE A 180 -17.71 16.52 2.76
C PHE A 180 -17.63 16.46 1.23
N LYS A 181 -17.49 17.63 0.59
CA LYS A 181 -17.55 17.82 -0.87
C LYS A 181 -16.18 17.66 -1.56
N GLU A 182 -15.11 17.83 -0.78
CA GLU A 182 -13.72 17.51 -1.08
C GLU A 182 -13.28 16.54 0.02
N ASP A 183 -12.47 15.52 -0.28
CA ASP A 183 -11.99 14.54 0.70
C ASP A 183 -11.02 15.24 1.68
N PRO A 184 -11.48 15.69 2.87
CA PRO A 184 -10.66 16.50 3.76
C PRO A 184 -9.70 15.64 4.59
N GLU A 185 -9.82 14.32 4.46
CA GLU A 185 -9.34 13.34 5.44
C GLU A 185 -8.14 12.55 4.95
N TRP A 186 -7.88 12.54 3.63
CA TRP A 186 -6.61 12.01 3.11
C TRP A 186 -5.48 13.02 3.36
N GLN A 187 -4.67 12.73 4.37
CA GLN A 187 -3.50 13.52 4.75
C GLN A 187 -2.26 12.65 4.67
N PRO A 188 -1.66 12.55 3.48
CA PRO A 188 -0.36 11.93 3.35
C PRO A 188 0.69 12.89 3.94
N ASP A 189 1.50 12.36 4.85
CA ASP A 189 2.64 13.04 5.44
C ASP A 189 3.95 12.58 4.74
N GLU A 190 5.10 13.18 5.08
CA GLU A 190 6.42 12.89 4.53
C GLU A 190 6.81 11.40 4.62
N ARG A 191 6.12 10.64 5.47
CA ARG A 191 6.29 9.20 5.69
C ARG A 191 5.67 8.31 4.61
N VAL A 192 4.72 8.82 3.82
CA VAL A 192 3.97 8.05 2.81
C VAL A 192 4.76 7.83 1.54
N VAL A 193 5.70 8.73 1.26
CA VAL A 193 6.55 8.70 0.08
C VAL A 193 7.97 8.69 0.54
N LEU A 194 8.73 7.69 0.11
CA LEU A 194 10.14 7.65 0.40
C LEU A 194 10.83 8.78 -0.37
N PHE A 195 11.05 9.88 0.34
CA PHE A 195 12.12 10.80 0.03
C PHE A 195 13.44 10.06 0.30
N GLN A 196 13.93 9.32 -0.69
CA GLN A 196 15.32 8.89 -0.62
C GLN A 196 16.19 10.14 -0.67
N HIS A 197 16.72 10.53 0.49
CA HIS A 197 17.81 11.48 0.57
C HIS A 197 19.05 10.76 0.05
N PHE A 198 19.42 10.99 -1.20
CA PHE A 198 20.69 10.49 -1.72
C PHE A 198 21.88 11.22 -1.10
N PHE A 199 21.66 12.44 -0.59
CA PHE A 199 22.65 13.28 0.08
C PHE A 199 21.97 14.24 1.07
N GLU A 200 22.67 14.66 2.13
CA GLU A 200 22.21 15.75 3.01
C GLU A 200 21.88 16.99 2.15
N GLY A 201 20.64 17.45 2.21
CA GLY A 201 20.18 18.63 1.49
C GLY A 201 19.57 18.38 0.11
N ASN A 202 19.51 17.14 -0.39
CA ASN A 202 18.88 16.83 -1.68
C ASN A 202 17.72 15.83 -1.53
N ARG A 203 16.49 16.35 -1.42
CA ARG A 203 15.25 15.57 -1.48
C ARG A 203 14.88 15.34 -2.95
N THR A 204 15.58 14.41 -3.62
CA THR A 204 15.15 13.92 -4.93
C THR A 204 14.12 12.82 -4.72
N TRP A 205 13.02 12.85 -5.47
CA TRP A 205 12.03 11.79 -5.38
C TRP A 205 12.53 10.63 -6.21
N VAL A 206 12.97 9.57 -5.55
CA VAL A 206 13.15 8.29 -6.24
C VAL A 206 11.91 7.46 -5.99
N LEU A 207 11.12 7.35 -7.05
CA LEU A 207 9.99 6.45 -7.09
C LEU A 207 10.52 5.04 -6.84
N THR A 208 9.98 4.37 -5.83
CA THR A 208 10.18 2.93 -5.71
C THR A 208 9.27 2.20 -6.70
N ASP A 209 9.44 0.89 -6.80
CA ASP A 209 8.59 0.07 -7.66
C ASP A 209 7.12 0.11 -7.21
N PHE A 210 6.87 0.20 -5.90
CA PHE A 210 5.54 0.45 -5.37
C PHE A 210 4.97 1.80 -5.85
N ASP A 211 5.73 2.90 -5.79
CA ASP A 211 5.24 4.20 -6.25
C ASP A 211 4.94 4.20 -7.76
N ARG A 212 5.79 3.54 -8.55
CA ARG A 212 5.55 3.33 -9.99
C ARG A 212 4.28 2.50 -10.25
N HIS A 213 4.06 1.46 -9.44
CA HIS A 213 2.84 0.64 -9.51
C HIS A 213 1.58 1.50 -9.29
N ILE A 214 1.55 2.31 -8.21
CA ILE A 214 0.41 3.19 -7.92
C ILE A 214 0.18 4.21 -9.04
N LEU A 215 1.25 4.87 -9.52
CA LEU A 215 1.15 5.79 -10.66
C LEU A 215 0.57 5.09 -11.90
N ASN A 216 0.92 3.83 -12.14
CA ASN A 216 0.44 3.06 -13.27
C ASN A 216 -1.04 2.65 -13.16
N VAL A 217 -1.48 2.19 -11.99
CA VAL A 217 -2.87 1.78 -11.79
C VAL A 217 -3.83 2.97 -11.88
N TRP A 218 -3.41 4.11 -11.35
CA TRP A 218 -4.27 5.27 -11.18
C TRP A 218 -4.08 6.35 -12.25
N ARG A 219 -3.43 6.06 -13.38
CA ARG A 219 -3.19 7.06 -14.44
C ARG A 219 -4.47 7.78 -14.89
N PRO A 220 -4.45 9.11 -15.09
CA PRO A 220 -3.35 10.06 -14.85
C PRO A 220 -3.43 10.71 -13.45
N ASN A 221 -4.14 10.10 -12.51
CA ASN A 221 -4.43 10.66 -11.18
C ASN A 221 -3.57 10.04 -10.07
N GLY A 222 -2.54 9.25 -10.39
CA GLY A 222 -1.73 8.54 -9.40
C GLY A 222 -1.13 9.46 -8.34
N SER A 223 -0.62 10.65 -8.72
CA SER A 223 -0.13 11.61 -7.74
C SER A 223 -1.25 12.16 -6.84
N SER A 224 -2.48 12.33 -7.33
CA SER A 224 -3.62 12.69 -6.47
C SER A 224 -3.97 11.58 -5.47
N VAL A 225 -3.79 10.32 -5.85
CA VAL A 225 -4.02 9.18 -4.96
C VAL A 225 -2.95 9.12 -3.86
N ILE A 226 -1.69 9.36 -4.22
CA ILE A 226 -0.55 9.35 -3.29
C ILE A 226 -0.56 10.58 -2.38
N PHE A 227 -0.68 11.79 -2.94
CA PHE A 227 -0.49 13.05 -2.21
C PHE A 227 -1.79 13.76 -1.80
N GLY A 228 -2.92 13.35 -2.36
CA GLY A 228 -4.18 14.03 -2.14
C GLY A 228 -4.38 15.25 -3.03
N ASP A 229 -5.64 15.50 -3.34
CA ASP A 229 -6.03 16.56 -4.28
C ASP A 229 -5.64 17.95 -3.79
N ARG A 230 -5.66 18.17 -2.46
CA ARG A 230 -5.22 19.44 -1.86
C ARG A 230 -3.75 19.71 -2.15
N PHE A 231 -2.86 18.74 -1.88
CA PHE A 231 -1.43 18.89 -2.15
C PHE A 231 -1.16 19.15 -3.64
N ILE A 232 -1.82 18.39 -4.52
CA ILE A 232 -1.69 18.57 -5.96
C ILE A 232 -2.17 19.94 -6.42
N LYS A 233 -3.29 20.44 -5.87
CA LYS A 233 -3.81 21.78 -6.16
C LYS A 233 -2.85 22.87 -5.71
N GLU A 234 -2.29 22.76 -4.50
CA GLU A 234 -1.29 23.70 -3.98
C GLU A 234 -0.01 23.69 -4.83
N LYS A 235 0.45 22.52 -5.30
CA LYS A 235 1.61 22.41 -6.18
C LYS A 235 1.37 23.04 -7.55
N LYS A 236 0.20 22.79 -8.16
CA LYS A 236 -0.19 23.44 -9.43
C LYS A 236 -0.27 24.95 -9.30
N GLN A 237 -0.78 25.48 -8.19
CA GLN A 237 -0.80 26.93 -7.92
C GLN A 237 0.62 27.53 -7.82
N ARG A 238 1.61 26.74 -7.44
CA ARG A 238 3.03 27.13 -7.42
C ARG A 238 3.72 26.95 -8.78
N GLY A 239 3.01 26.53 -9.82
CA GLY A 239 3.52 26.37 -11.19
C GLY A 239 4.06 24.99 -11.54
N TYR A 240 3.97 24.00 -10.64
CA TYR A 240 4.39 22.63 -10.93
C TYR A 240 3.40 21.93 -11.85
N ASN A 241 3.92 21.13 -12.78
CA ASN A 241 3.11 20.37 -13.71
C ASN A 241 2.88 18.91 -13.26
N LEU A 242 1.80 18.31 -13.77
CA LEU A 242 1.61 16.86 -13.76
C LEU A 242 1.86 16.33 -15.17
N CYS A 243 2.47 15.15 -15.27
CA CYS A 243 2.52 14.43 -16.53
C CYS A 243 1.10 14.11 -16.99
N ALA A 244 0.73 14.53 -18.21
CA ALA A 244 -0.60 14.32 -18.78
C ALA A 244 -0.94 12.83 -18.96
N THR A 245 0.08 11.97 -19.09
CA THR A 245 -0.10 10.53 -19.32
C THR A 245 -0.18 9.73 -18.04
N CYS A 246 0.81 9.87 -17.15
CA CYS A 246 0.93 9.03 -15.96
C CYS A 246 0.54 9.74 -14.67
N GLY A 247 0.36 11.06 -14.71
CA GLY A 247 0.02 11.83 -13.51
C GLY A 247 1.19 12.14 -12.60
N MET A 248 2.43 11.80 -12.96
CA MET A 248 3.62 12.07 -12.15
C MET A 248 3.74 13.57 -11.88
N LEU A 249 3.99 13.95 -10.63
CA LEU A 249 4.25 15.34 -10.25
C LEU A 249 5.70 15.71 -10.53
N GLU A 250 5.87 16.90 -11.09
CA GLU A 250 7.17 17.50 -11.35
C GLU A 250 7.95 17.77 -10.04
N GLN A 251 9.26 17.49 -10.03
CA GLN A 251 10.11 17.70 -8.83
C GLN A 251 10.71 19.11 -8.79
N CYS A 252 11.00 19.69 -9.96
CA CYS A 252 11.50 21.05 -10.14
C CYS A 252 10.70 21.75 -11.22
N LEU A 253 10.39 23.04 -11.06
CA LEU A 253 9.66 23.80 -12.07
C LEU A 253 10.34 23.67 -13.44
N HIS A 254 9.53 23.36 -14.46
CA HIS A 254 9.98 23.21 -15.86
C HIS A 254 10.93 22.02 -16.12
N GLN A 255 10.94 21.01 -15.25
CA GLN A 255 11.61 19.73 -15.47
C GLN A 255 10.97 18.93 -16.62
N PHE A 256 9.65 19.00 -16.78
CA PHE A 256 8.94 18.20 -17.78
C PHE A 256 8.98 18.86 -19.16
N LEU A 257 9.03 18.03 -20.20
CA LEU A 257 8.85 18.49 -21.57
C LEU A 257 7.41 18.95 -21.74
N THR A 258 7.21 20.18 -22.24
CA THR A 258 5.88 20.72 -22.52
C THR A 258 5.62 20.71 -24.02
N ASP A 259 4.49 20.15 -24.43
CA ASP A 259 3.98 20.22 -25.80
C ASP A 259 2.57 20.83 -25.77
N LYS A 260 2.41 21.98 -26.44
CA LYS A 260 1.22 22.85 -26.39
C LYS A 260 0.88 23.26 -24.94
N SER A 261 -0.07 22.57 -24.31
CA SER A 261 -0.55 22.80 -22.94
C SER A 261 -0.35 21.60 -22.02
N ASP A 262 0.19 20.50 -22.54
CA ASP A 262 0.38 19.25 -21.80
C ASP A 262 1.87 19.10 -21.42
N ALA A 263 2.13 18.59 -20.23
CA ALA A 263 3.48 18.30 -19.75
C ALA A 263 3.71 16.80 -19.70
N PHE A 264 4.94 16.36 -19.98
CA PHE A 264 5.30 14.95 -20.05
C PHE A 264 6.59 14.67 -19.30
N CYS A 265 6.55 13.67 -18.43
CA CYS A 265 7.72 13.30 -17.65
C CYS A 265 8.77 12.47 -18.41
N SER A 266 8.42 11.98 -19.60
CA SER A 266 9.32 11.24 -20.47
C SER A 266 8.79 11.22 -21.90
N GLU A 267 9.68 10.97 -22.87
CA GLU A 267 9.31 10.75 -24.28
C GLU A 267 8.31 9.61 -24.44
N LYS A 268 8.46 8.52 -23.66
CA LYS A 268 7.50 7.42 -23.64
C LYS A 268 6.09 7.88 -23.26
N CYS A 269 5.96 8.74 -22.24
CA CYS A 269 4.66 9.28 -21.86
C CYS A 269 4.06 10.16 -22.94
N HIS A 270 4.87 11.00 -23.60
CA HIS A 270 4.43 11.81 -24.73
C HIS A 270 3.92 10.96 -25.88
N PHE A 271 4.69 9.94 -26.29
CA PHE A 271 4.31 9.01 -27.34
C PHE A 271 3.02 8.24 -27.04
N GLU A 272 2.89 7.69 -25.82
CA GLU A 272 1.66 6.99 -25.39
C GLU A 272 0.42 7.90 -25.42
N PHE A 273 0.59 9.18 -25.11
CA PHE A 273 -0.50 10.15 -25.11
C PHE A 273 -0.97 10.49 -26.52
N GLU A 274 -0.04 10.71 -27.45
CA GLU A 274 -0.36 10.99 -28.84
C GLU A 274 -1.06 9.79 -29.51
N GLN A 275 -0.63 8.56 -29.24
CA GLN A 275 -1.33 7.36 -29.74
C GLN A 275 -2.78 7.28 -29.28
N ARG A 276 -3.06 7.59 -28.00
CA ARG A 276 -4.43 7.59 -27.47
C ARG A 276 -5.32 8.62 -28.17
N LYS A 277 -4.79 9.81 -28.47
CA LYS A 277 -5.52 10.84 -29.22
C LYS A 277 -5.92 10.35 -30.62
N THR A 278 -5.04 9.63 -31.31
CA THR A 278 -5.31 9.11 -32.66
C THR A 278 -6.41 8.04 -32.67
N ILE A 279 -6.54 7.23 -31.61
CA ILE A 279 -7.56 6.18 -31.51
C ILE A 279 -8.96 6.75 -31.19
N THR A 280 -9.01 7.95 -30.60
CA THR A 280 -10.26 8.56 -30.14
C THR A 280 -10.84 9.58 -31.14
N GLN A 281 -10.20 9.75 -32.30
CA GLN A 281 -10.65 10.57 -33.44
C GLN A 281 -11.19 9.67 -34.56
#